data_AF-A0A1H0AWF9-F1
#
_entry.id   AF-A0A1H0AWF9-F1
#
_cell.length_a   1.000
_cell.length_b   1.000
_cell.length_c   1.000
_cell.angle_alpha   90.00
_cell.angle_beta   90.00
_cell.angle_gamma   90.00
#
_symmetry.space_group_name_H-M   'P 1'
#
loop_
_entity.id
_entity.type
_entity.pdbx_description
1 polymer ?
#
loop_
_entity_poly.entity_id
_entity_poly.type
_entity_poly.pdbx_seq_one_letter_code
_entity_poly.pdbx_strand_id
1 'polypeptide(L)'
;MSSTNRRVDPRVRLAIVRWPDDAPRGAVTTFCAEQSISRKTFYAIRARARTEGEAAALEPGSTRPRRSPSAISADQRTQALRVRA
;
A
#
# COMPACT_ATOMS: atom_id res chain seq x y z
N MET A 1 12.22 4.63 -21.18
CA MET A 1 11.72 3.31 -20.74
C MET A 1 11.99 3.15 -19.24
N SER A 2 10.96 3.20 -18.39
CA SER A 2 11.05 2.69 -17.01
C SER A 2 9.66 2.28 -16.51
N SER A 3 9.40 1.01 -16.73
CA SER A 3 8.59 0.05 -15.99
C SER A 3 7.63 0.56 -14.91
N THR A 4 6.35 0.36 -15.20
CA THR A 4 5.12 0.37 -14.41
C THR A 4 5.21 -0.17 -12.98
N ASN A 5 5.76 0.62 -12.04
CA ASN A 5 5.52 0.45 -10.60
C ASN A 5 5.66 1.80 -9.87
N ARG A 6 4.73 2.73 -10.10
CA ARG A 6 4.70 4.07 -9.46
C ARG A 6 4.29 3.95 -7.98
N ARG A 7 5.05 3.19 -7.20
CA ARG A 7 4.93 3.17 -5.74
C ARG A 7 5.47 4.50 -5.22
N VAL A 8 4.79 5.08 -4.24
CA VAL A 8 5.25 6.30 -3.57
C VAL A 8 6.63 6.04 -2.97
N ASP A 9 7.56 6.98 -3.17
CA ASP A 9 8.92 6.88 -2.64
C ASP A 9 8.91 6.56 -1.13
N PRO A 10 9.72 5.60 -0.64
CA PRO A 10 9.74 5.21 0.77
C PRO A 10 9.98 6.37 1.75
N ARG A 11 10.76 7.39 1.36
CA ARG A 11 11.00 8.59 2.18
C ARG A 11 9.76 9.46 2.29
N VAL A 12 9.00 9.59 1.20
CA VAL A 12 7.71 10.28 1.20
C VAL A 12 6.71 9.52 2.06
N ARG A 13 6.70 8.18 2.01
CA ARG A 13 5.87 7.35 2.90
C ARG A 13 6.24 7.57 4.37
N LEU A 14 7.53 7.57 4.70
CA LEU A 14 8.01 7.83 6.06
C LEU A 14 7.58 9.21 6.57
N ALA A 15 7.68 10.26 5.74
CA ALA A 15 7.21 11.59 6.09
C ALA A 15 5.71 11.63 6.39
N ILE A 16 4.90 10.89 5.62
CA ILE A 16 3.44 10.78 5.86
C ILE A 16 3.14 9.99 7.15
N VAL A 17 3.92 8.94 7.44
CA VAL A 17 3.76 8.13 8.65
C VAL A 17 4.06 8.95 9.90
N ARG A 18 5.15 9.73 9.88
CA ARG A 18 5.58 10.58 10.99
C ARG A 18 4.92 11.96 11.00
N TRP A 19 3.80 12.13 10.29
CA TRP A 19 3.20 13.43 10.10
C TRP A 19 2.62 13.98 11.42
N PRO A 20 2.97 15.22 11.82
CA PRO A 20 2.51 15.78 13.09
C PRO A 20 0.99 15.95 13.13
N ASP A 21 0.37 15.73 14.29
CA ASP A 21 -1.07 15.94 14.45
C ASP A 21 -1.43 17.44 14.57
N ASP A 22 -0.48 18.28 14.99
CA ASP A 22 -0.58 19.75 15.08
C ASP A 22 -0.09 20.47 13.80
N ALA A 23 -0.03 19.77 12.66
CA ALA A 23 0.42 20.33 11.40
C ALA A 23 -0.39 21.59 11.00
N PRO A 24 0.27 22.66 10.50
CA PRO A 24 -0.42 23.89 10.16
C PRO A 24 -1.42 23.69 9.03
N ARG A 25 -2.45 24.54 8.99
CA ARG A 25 -3.49 24.48 7.96
C ARG A 25 -2.85 24.58 6.57
N GLY A 26 -3.22 23.67 5.69
CA GLY A 26 -2.71 23.64 4.31
C GLY A 26 -1.39 22.86 4.13
N ALA A 27 -0.71 22.43 5.20
CA ALA A 27 0.55 21.69 5.10
C ALA A 27 0.43 20.43 4.23
N VAL A 28 -0.68 19.69 4.33
CA VAL A 28 -0.95 18.52 3.49
C VAL A 28 -1.07 18.89 2.01
N THR A 29 -1.70 20.02 1.68
CA THR A 29 -1.86 20.47 0.30
C THR A 29 -0.50 20.85 -0.30
N THR A 30 0.30 21.62 0.43
CA THR A 30 1.65 22.01 0.02
C THR A 30 2.54 20.80 -0.18
N PHE A 31 2.60 19.90 0.80
CA PHE A 31 3.38 18.67 0.72
C PHE A 31 2.97 17.77 -0.44
N CYS A 32 1.66 17.59 -0.66
CA CYS A 32 1.18 16.80 -1.79
C CYS A 32 1.61 17.41 -3.14
N ALA A 33 1.61 18.73 -3.27
CA ALA A 33 2.07 19.42 -4.47
C ALA A 33 3.59 19.25 -4.67
N GLU A 34 4.40 19.46 -3.62
CA GLU A 34 5.86 19.30 -3.65
C GLU A 34 6.28 17.87 -4.01
N GLN A 35 5.64 16.87 -3.39
CA GLN A 35 5.96 15.46 -3.60
C GLN A 35 5.25 14.84 -4.82
N SER A 36 4.48 15.63 -5.58
CA SER A 36 3.71 15.16 -6.75
C SER A 36 2.81 13.95 -6.47
N ILE A 37 2.18 13.93 -5.29
CA ILE A 37 1.22 12.91 -4.87
C ILE A 37 -0.18 13.51 -4.68
N SER A 38 -1.21 12.67 -4.82
CA SER A 38 -2.57 13.12 -4.51
C SER A 38 -2.81 13.17 -3.00
N ARG A 39 -3.70 14.08 -2.55
CA ARG A 39 -4.22 14.09 -1.17
C ARG A 39 -4.86 12.75 -0.78
N LYS A 40 -5.49 12.05 -1.72
CA LYS A 40 -6.04 10.70 -1.52
C LYS A 40 -4.95 9.71 -1.13
N THR A 41 -3.81 9.75 -1.82
CA THR A 41 -2.64 8.90 -1.52
C THR A 41 -2.09 9.18 -0.13
N PHE A 42 -1.99 10.46 0.25
CA PHE A 42 -1.57 10.87 1.59
C PHE A 42 -2.45 10.24 2.68
N TYR A 43 -3.77 10.43 2.59
CA TYR A 43 -4.69 9.92 3.62
C TYR A 43 -4.78 8.39 3.63
N ALA A 44 -4.63 7.73 2.48
CA ALA A 44 -4.58 6.26 2.44
C ALA A 44 -3.37 5.71 3.20
N ILE A 45 -2.19 6.32 3.05
CA ILE A 45 -0.98 5.91 3.78
C ILE A 45 -1.11 6.24 5.27
N ARG A 46 -1.60 7.44 5.62
CA ARG A 46 -1.77 7.85 7.02
C ARG A 46 -2.82 7.00 7.75
N ALA A 47 -3.91 6.63 7.08
CA ALA A 47 -4.90 5.70 7.63
C ALA A 47 -4.28 4.33 7.90
N ARG A 48 -3.49 3.80 6.96
CA ARG A 48 -2.79 2.52 7.11
C ARG A 48 -1.80 2.52 8.27
N ALA A 49 -1.07 3.62 8.45
CA ALA A 49 -0.15 3.79 9.58
C ALA A 49 -0.89 3.73 10.93
N ARG A 50 -2.09 4.31 11.00
CA ARG A 50 -2.94 4.29 12.20
C ARG A 50 -3.58 2.93 12.47
N THR A 51 -3.93 2.15 11.44
CA THR A 51 -4.65 0.87 11.61
C THR A 51 -3.74 -0.35 11.69
N GLU A 52 -2.70 -0.41 10.85
CA GLU A 52 -1.79 -1.57 10.72
C GLU A 52 -0.42 -1.31 11.38
N GLY A 53 -0.18 -0.07 11.83
CA GLY A 53 1.09 0.37 12.40
C GLY A 53 2.06 0.98 11.39
N GLU A 54 3.07 1.68 11.90
CA GLU A 54 4.04 2.42 11.10
C GLU A 54 4.82 1.54 10.12
N ALA A 55 5.24 0.35 10.56
CA ALA A 55 6.01 -0.58 9.76
C ALA A 55 5.23 -1.07 8.52
N ALA A 56 3.94 -1.37 8.70
CA ALA A 56 3.06 -1.81 7.61
C ALA A 56 2.79 -0.69 6.59
N ALA A 57 2.86 0.57 7.02
CA ALA A 57 2.71 1.75 6.17
C ALA A 57 4.01 2.15 5.45
N LEU A 58 5.18 1.71 5.91
CA LEU A 58 6.44 1.92 5.20
C LEU A 58 6.47 1.09 3.91
N GLU A 59 6.08 -0.18 4.00
CA GLU A 59 6.08 -1.06 2.85
C GLU A 59 4.82 -0.88 1.99
N PRO A 60 4.96 -0.78 0.65
CA PRO A 60 3.81 -0.79 -0.21
C PRO A 60 3.21 -2.20 -0.26
N GLY A 61 1.90 -2.30 0.01
CA GLY A 61 1.19 -3.58 0.12
C GLY A 61 1.14 -4.38 -1.18
N SER A 62 0.47 -5.54 -1.11
CA SER A 62 0.27 -6.40 -2.27
C SER A 62 -0.50 -5.65 -3.38
N THR A 63 0.07 -5.63 -4.58
CA THR A 63 -0.63 -5.16 -5.80
C THR A 63 -1.30 -6.31 -6.54
N ARG A 64 -1.22 -7.54 -6.01
CA ARG A 64 -1.81 -8.71 -6.64
C ARG A 64 -3.33 -8.60 -6.57
N PRO A 65 -4.05 -8.81 -7.69
CA PRO A 65 -5.50 -8.94 -7.66
C PRO A 65 -5.93 -9.97 -6.61
N ARG A 66 -6.96 -9.64 -5.84
CA ARG A 66 -7.47 -10.51 -4.78
C ARG A 66 -7.98 -11.86 -5.30
N ARG A 67 -8.43 -11.89 -6.57
CA ARG A 67 -8.86 -13.10 -7.27
C ARG A 67 -8.13 -13.17 -8.60
N SER A 68 -7.73 -14.38 -9.01
CA SER A 68 -7.23 -14.65 -10.35
C SER A 68 -8.15 -15.65 -11.04
N PRO A 69 -8.36 -15.54 -12.37
CA PRO A 69 -9.14 -16.54 -13.11
C PRO A 69 -8.58 -17.96 -13.00
N SER A 70 -7.25 -18.09 -12.87
CA SER A 70 -6.54 -19.35 -12.65
C SER A 70 -6.43 -19.77 -11.17
N ALA A 71 -7.17 -19.12 -10.26
CA ALA A 71 -7.15 -19.50 -8.85
C ALA A 71 -7.84 -20.86 -8.65
N ILE A 72 -7.05 -21.87 -8.30
CA ILE A 72 -7.53 -23.22 -7.94
C ILE A 72 -8.16 -23.17 -6.54
N SER A 73 -9.32 -23.81 -6.37
CA SER A 73 -10.03 -23.87 -5.08
C SER A 73 -9.26 -24.71 -4.05
N ALA A 74 -9.56 -24.51 -2.76
CA ALA A 74 -8.95 -25.30 -1.69
C ALA A 74 -9.26 -26.80 -1.83
N ASP A 75 -10.47 -27.13 -2.26
CA ASP A 75 -10.88 -28.52 -2.49
C ASP A 75 -10.11 -29.15 -3.66
N GLN A 76 -9.93 -28.42 -4.76
CA GLN A 76 -9.14 -28.89 -5.90
C GLN A 76 -7.67 -29.13 -5.52
N ARG A 77 -7.08 -28.29 -4.65
CA ARG A 77 -5.73 -28.55 -4.10
C ARG A 77 -5.69 -29.81 -3.25
N THR A 78 -6.68 -29.98 -2.38
CA THR A 78 -6.78 -31.16 -1.50
C THR A 78 -6.90 -32.43 -2.33
N GLN A 79 -7.71 -32.41 -3.39
CA GLN A 79 -7.86 -33.53 -4.31
C GLN A 79 -6.55 -33.84 -5.05
N ALA A 80 -5.83 -32.83 -5.55
CA ALA A 80 -4.55 -33.03 -6.23
C ALA A 80 -3.50 -33.66 -5.31
N LEU A 81 -3.49 -33.29 -4.02
CA LEU A 81 -2.59 -33.90 -3.03
C LEU A 81 -2.93 -35.38 -2.77
N ARG A 82 -4.21 -35.75 -2.77
CA ARG A 82 -4.65 -37.15 -2.57
C ARG A 82 -4.24 -38.07 -3.72
N VAL A 83 -4.29 -37.59 -4.96
CA VAL A 83 -3.96 -38.37 -6.17
C VAL A 83 -2.44 -38.57 -6.33
N ARG A 84 -1.62 -37.84 -5.58
CA ARG A 84 -0.15 -37.95 -5.63
C ARG A 84 0.41 -39.12 -4.79
N ALA A 85 -0.39 -39.69 -3.89
CA ALA A 85 -0.04 -40.89 -3.10
C ALA A 85 -0.23 -42.16 -3.92
#